data_AF-A0A1P8KJ34-F1
#
_entry.id   AF-A0A1P8KJ34-F1
#
_cell.length_a   1.000
_cell.length_b   1.000
_cell.length_c   1.000
_cell.angle_alpha   90.00
_cell.angle_beta   90.00
_cell.angle_gamma   90.00
#
_symmetry.space_group_name_H-M   'P 1'
#
loop_
_entity.id
_entity.type
_entity.pdbx_description
1 polymer ?
#
loop_
_entity_poly.entity_id
_entity_poly.type
_entity_poly.pdbx_seq_one_letter_code
_entity_poly.pdbx_strand_id
1 'polypeptide(L)'
;MKKSIVLLISLLFISALSILILKNLEDTNSYIKEQSSRLNKTQMITLTSNAQVEVSKVIKDNKESIDELLLENDNLSIPTKVGNSELLFTLVKYDKVDVNSLSSKDSKENSIEKLFNEYNISSFYSFKDIYRVQENQYKEKDNRFIKNSKQLDFIIDKFIKDTYSDEILDIKNKIGFINKSANSDLYELFIKINHLNELFKAYYILDKEGKVAYFESSFK
;
A
#
# COMPACT_ATOMS: atom_id res chain seq x y z
N MET A 1 6.49 -69.32 11.01
CA MET A 1 6.37 -68.16 11.93
C MET A 1 7.60 -67.27 11.97
N LYS A 2 8.80 -67.73 12.38
CA LYS A 2 9.99 -66.85 12.52
C LYS A 2 10.37 -66.07 11.25
N LYS A 3 10.36 -66.71 10.07
CA LYS A 3 10.67 -66.05 8.78
C LYS A 3 9.66 -64.95 8.40
N SER A 4 8.38 -65.16 8.67
CA SER A 4 7.32 -64.18 8.41
C SER A 4 7.42 -62.96 9.33
N ILE A 5 7.82 -63.18 10.59
CA ILE A 5 8.06 -62.09 11.56
C ILE A 5 9.27 -61.25 11.11
N VAL A 6 10.36 -61.89 10.68
CA VAL A 6 11.53 -61.18 10.13
C VAL A 6 11.14 -60.36 8.90
N LEU A 7 10.37 -60.93 7.98
CA LEU A 7 9.88 -60.22 6.78
C LEU A 7 9.04 -58.99 7.16
N LEU A 8 8.11 -59.13 8.12
CA LEU A 8 7.29 -58.03 8.58
C LEU A 8 8.12 -56.91 9.21
N ILE A 9 9.09 -57.25 10.06
CA ILE A 9 10.00 -56.28 10.68
C ILE A 9 10.83 -55.56 9.61
N SER A 10 11.36 -56.27 8.62
CA SER A 10 12.09 -55.66 7.50
C SER A 10 11.20 -54.72 6.69
N LEU A 11 9.94 -55.09 6.44
CA LEU A 11 8.99 -54.26 5.70
C LEU A 11 8.64 -52.98 6.47
N LEU A 12 8.40 -53.09 7.78
CA LEU A 12 8.15 -51.94 8.66
C LEU A 12 9.38 -51.02 8.72
N PHE A 13 10.58 -51.60 8.79
CA PHE A 13 11.83 -50.83 8.78
C PHE A 13 12.01 -50.06 7.47
N ILE A 14 11.82 -50.70 6.32
CA ILE A 14 11.89 -50.04 5.00
C ILE A 14 10.83 -48.93 4.91
N SER A 15 9.62 -49.19 5.40
CA SER A 15 8.52 -48.21 5.39
C SER A 15 8.86 -47.00 6.26
N ALA A 16 9.39 -47.20 7.46
CA ALA A 16 9.83 -46.13 8.35
C ALA A 16 10.96 -45.30 7.73
N LEU A 17 11.94 -45.95 7.10
CA LEU A 17 13.04 -45.27 6.40
C LEU A 17 12.53 -44.46 5.21
N SER A 18 11.57 -45.00 4.45
CA SER A 18 10.95 -44.32 3.32
C SER A 18 10.16 -43.08 3.76
N ILE A 19 9.39 -43.19 4.84
CA ILE A 19 8.66 -42.06 5.44
C ILE A 19 9.65 -40.98 5.91
N LEU A 20 10.75 -41.38 6.54
CA LEU A 20 11.77 -40.43 6.99
C LEU A 20 12.44 -39.71 5.81
N ILE A 21 12.75 -40.41 4.71
CA ILE A 21 13.30 -39.80 3.49
C ILE A 21 12.29 -38.82 2.89
N LEU A 22 11.03 -39.24 2.72
CA LEU A 22 9.97 -38.37 2.19
C LEU A 22 9.81 -37.11 3.04
N LYS A 23 9.82 -37.26 4.37
CA LYS A 23 9.71 -36.13 5.29
C LYS A 23 10.88 -35.17 5.15
N ASN A 24 12.11 -35.67 5.09
CA ASN A 24 13.29 -34.84 4.88
C ASN A 24 13.26 -34.10 3.54
N LEU A 25 12.79 -34.73 2.46
CA LEU A 25 12.65 -34.08 1.16
C LEU A 25 11.59 -32.97 1.18
N GLU A 26 10.46 -33.22 1.85
CA GLU A 26 9.41 -32.22 2.06
C GLU A 26 9.94 -31.02 2.85
N ASP A 27 10.61 -31.27 3.98
CA ASP A 27 11.15 -30.23 4.86
C ASP A 27 12.25 -29.43 4.14
N THR A 28 13.12 -30.10 3.38
CA THR A 28 14.15 -29.46 2.55
C THR A 28 13.52 -28.56 1.49
N ASN A 29 12.49 -29.05 0.78
CA ASN A 29 11.79 -28.26 -0.23
C ASN A 29 11.09 -27.05 0.39
N SER A 30 10.46 -27.22 1.56
CA SER A 30 9.85 -26.11 2.30
C SER A 30 10.88 -25.05 2.70
N TYR A 31 12.03 -25.48 3.22
CA TYR A 31 13.12 -24.59 3.59
C TYR A 31 13.64 -23.81 2.38
N ILE A 32 13.89 -24.47 1.25
CA ILE A 32 14.36 -23.82 0.02
C ILE A 32 13.34 -22.78 -0.45
N LYS A 33 12.04 -23.12 -0.48
CA LYS A 33 10.97 -22.19 -0.88
C LYS A 33 10.92 -20.96 0.02
N GLU A 34 11.04 -21.15 1.33
CA GLU A 34 11.04 -20.05 2.28
C GLU A 34 12.24 -19.12 2.04
N GLN A 35 13.43 -19.67 1.85
CA GLN A 35 14.64 -18.88 1.59
C GLN A 35 14.57 -18.14 0.26
N SER A 36 14.11 -18.80 -0.80
CA SER A 36 13.88 -18.16 -2.10
C SER A 36 12.87 -17.01 -1.98
N SER A 37 11.76 -17.20 -1.25
CA SER A 37 10.77 -16.13 -1.04
C SER A 37 11.37 -14.95 -0.27
N ARG A 38 12.18 -15.21 0.78
CA ARG A 38 12.86 -14.12 1.52
C ARG A 38 13.83 -13.34 0.64
N LEU A 39 14.59 -14.01 -0.22
CA LEU A 39 15.50 -13.38 -1.17
C LEU A 39 14.73 -12.54 -2.20
N ASN A 40 13.68 -13.09 -2.79
CA ASN A 40 12.83 -12.38 -3.76
C ASN A 40 12.23 -11.10 -3.16
N LYS A 41 11.67 -11.20 -1.95
CA LYS A 41 11.12 -10.05 -1.21
C LYS A 41 12.16 -8.98 -0.94
N THR A 42 13.37 -9.39 -0.56
CA THR A 42 14.50 -8.48 -0.34
C THR A 42 14.86 -7.75 -1.63
N GLN A 43 14.98 -8.48 -2.75
CA GLN A 43 15.27 -7.87 -4.05
C GLN A 43 14.18 -6.88 -4.47
N MET A 44 12.90 -7.21 -4.30
CA MET A 44 11.79 -6.30 -4.60
C MET A 44 11.82 -5.04 -3.74
N ILE A 45 12.09 -5.16 -2.44
CA ILE A 45 12.25 -4.00 -1.54
C ILE A 45 13.42 -3.12 -1.98
N THR A 46 14.58 -3.72 -2.27
CA THR A 46 15.77 -2.98 -2.72
C THR A 46 15.52 -2.27 -4.04
N LEU A 47 14.92 -2.94 -5.02
CA LEU A 47 14.58 -2.34 -6.31
C LEU A 47 13.63 -1.15 -6.14
N THR A 48 12.63 -1.29 -5.29
CA THR A 48 11.67 -0.22 -4.99
C THR A 48 12.36 0.96 -4.33
N SER A 49 13.20 0.71 -3.33
CA SER A 49 13.95 1.77 -2.63
C SER A 49 14.86 2.53 -3.61
N ASN A 50 15.57 1.82 -4.49
CA ASN A 50 16.44 2.44 -5.49
C ASN A 50 15.63 3.27 -6.49
N ALA A 51 14.50 2.72 -6.96
CA ALA A 51 13.63 3.44 -7.86
C ALA A 51 13.05 4.71 -7.22
N GLN A 52 12.62 4.64 -5.96
CA GLN A 52 12.14 5.81 -5.24
C GLN A 52 13.23 6.89 -5.13
N VAL A 53 14.47 6.51 -4.82
CA VAL A 53 15.59 7.46 -4.75
C VAL A 53 15.84 8.13 -6.10
N GLU A 54 15.83 7.37 -7.19
CA GLU A 54 16.05 7.91 -8.53
C GLU A 54 14.91 8.86 -8.94
N VAL A 55 13.65 8.46 -8.74
CA VAL A 55 12.50 9.33 -9.03
C VAL A 55 12.54 10.60 -8.18
N SER A 56 12.86 10.49 -6.89
CA SER A 56 13.02 11.64 -6.01
C SER A 56 14.07 12.62 -6.51
N LYS A 57 15.19 12.12 -7.04
CA LYS A 57 16.23 12.95 -7.64
C LYS A 57 15.73 13.63 -8.91
N VAL A 58 15.05 12.91 -9.79
CA VAL A 58 14.47 13.47 -11.03
C VAL A 58 13.46 14.58 -10.71
N ILE A 59 12.56 14.36 -9.74
CA ILE A 59 11.61 15.37 -9.26
C ILE A 59 12.35 16.60 -8.77
N LYS A 60 13.37 16.42 -7.91
CA LYS A 60 14.12 17.52 -7.34
C LYS A 60 14.87 18.34 -8.39
N ASP A 61 15.48 17.68 -9.37
CA ASP A 61 16.33 18.32 -10.37
C ASP A 61 15.52 18.94 -11.53
N ASN A 62 14.27 18.49 -11.77
CA ASN A 62 13.47 18.87 -12.95
C ASN A 62 12.02 19.30 -12.58
N LYS A 63 11.84 19.96 -11.44
CA LYS A 63 10.51 20.28 -10.86
C LYS A 63 9.53 20.89 -11.86
N GLU A 64 9.94 21.98 -12.51
CA GLU A 64 9.08 22.73 -13.44
C GLU A 64 8.59 21.88 -14.61
N SER A 65 9.48 21.07 -15.20
CA SER A 65 9.14 20.17 -16.30
C SER A 65 8.24 19.02 -15.85
N ILE A 66 8.41 18.50 -14.63
CA ILE A 66 7.55 17.45 -14.09
C ILE A 66 6.14 17.99 -13.82
N ASP A 67 6.02 19.19 -13.25
CA ASP A 67 4.72 19.83 -13.05
C ASP A 67 4.01 20.07 -14.40
N GLU A 68 4.72 20.55 -15.43
CA GLU A 68 4.17 20.73 -16.78
C GLU A 68 3.68 19.40 -17.38
N LEU A 69 4.50 18.34 -17.32
CA LEU A 69 4.13 17.02 -17.83
C LEU A 69 2.90 16.42 -17.12
N LEU A 70 2.80 16.62 -15.80
CA LEU A 70 1.67 16.14 -15.01
C LEU A 70 0.40 16.98 -15.22
N LEU A 71 0.53 18.26 -15.58
CA LEU A 71 -0.60 19.08 -16.01
C LEU A 71 -1.16 18.62 -17.36
N GLU A 72 -0.31 18.15 -18.26
CA GLU A 72 -0.73 17.69 -19.59
C GLU A 72 -1.30 16.26 -19.62
N ASN A 73 -0.75 15.35 -18.80
CA ASN A 73 -1.02 13.91 -18.93
C ASN A 73 -1.79 13.29 -17.74
N ASP A 74 -2.18 14.08 -16.73
CA ASP A 74 -2.74 13.69 -15.42
C ASP A 74 -1.84 12.76 -14.58
N ASN A 75 -1.04 11.90 -15.22
CA ASN A 75 -0.07 11.01 -14.62
C ASN A 75 1.11 10.75 -15.57
N LEU A 76 2.21 10.24 -15.01
CA LEU A 76 3.37 9.76 -15.75
C LEU A 76 3.61 8.30 -15.41
N SER A 77 3.29 7.40 -16.35
CA SER A 77 3.53 5.96 -16.20
C SER A 77 4.72 5.49 -17.03
N ILE A 78 5.73 4.94 -16.36
CA ILE A 78 6.98 4.49 -17.00
C ILE A 78 7.18 3.01 -16.70
N PRO A 79 7.00 2.12 -17.70
CA PRO A 79 7.41 0.73 -17.57
C PRO A 79 8.92 0.62 -17.73
N THR A 80 9.57 -0.19 -16.90
CA THR A 80 10.99 -0.55 -17.04
C THR A 80 11.23 -2.00 -16.68
N LYS A 81 12.42 -2.50 -17.04
CA LYS A 81 12.84 -3.86 -16.75
C LYS A 81 14.25 -3.86 -16.18
N VAL A 82 14.44 -4.54 -15.05
CA VAL A 82 15.74 -4.71 -14.40
C VAL A 82 15.96 -6.19 -14.14
N GLY A 83 16.85 -6.82 -14.92
CA GLY A 83 17.04 -8.26 -14.89
C GLY A 83 15.74 -9.01 -15.19
N ASN A 84 15.30 -9.85 -14.24
CA ASN A 84 14.07 -10.63 -14.32
C ASN A 84 12.85 -9.92 -13.68
N SER A 85 13.00 -8.66 -13.29
CA SER A 85 11.93 -7.87 -12.69
C SER A 85 11.33 -6.90 -13.70
N GLU A 86 10.01 -6.88 -13.79
CA GLU A 86 9.25 -5.85 -14.49
C GLU A 86 8.79 -4.82 -13.47
N LEU A 87 9.04 -3.54 -13.75
CA LEU A 87 8.65 -2.45 -12.88
C LEU A 87 7.73 -1.50 -13.65
N LEU A 88 6.71 -1.00 -12.98
CA LEU A 88 5.86 0.08 -13.47
C LEU A 88 5.87 1.19 -12.44
N PHE A 89 6.38 2.35 -12.83
CA PHE A 89 6.28 3.58 -12.06
C PHE A 89 5.03 4.32 -12.50
N THR A 90 4.34 4.96 -11.57
CA THR A 90 3.28 5.91 -11.88
C THR A 90 3.41 7.08 -10.93
N LEU A 91 3.68 8.25 -11.48
CA LEU A 91 3.79 9.51 -10.76
C LEU A 91 2.53 10.33 -11.01
N VAL A 92 1.93 10.88 -9.96
CA VAL A 92 0.73 11.73 -10.02
C VAL A 92 0.92 12.91 -9.06
N LYS A 93 0.33 14.06 -9.36
CA LYS A 93 0.29 15.16 -8.39
C LYS A 93 -0.64 14.79 -7.23
N TYR A 94 -0.17 14.95 -6.00
CA TYR A 94 -1.00 14.70 -4.83
C TYR A 94 -1.99 15.86 -4.67
N ASP A 95 -3.21 15.68 -5.17
CA ASP A 95 -4.30 16.65 -5.07
C ASP A 95 -5.48 16.15 -4.25
N LYS A 96 -5.20 15.87 -2.97
CA LYS A 96 -6.18 15.34 -2.03
C LYS A 96 -6.45 16.28 -0.88
N VAL A 97 -7.71 16.31 -0.44
CA VAL A 97 -8.18 17.02 0.74
C VAL A 97 -7.85 16.21 1.99
N ASP A 98 -7.23 16.85 2.99
CA ASP A 98 -6.89 16.18 4.25
C ASP A 98 -8.16 15.91 5.09
N VAL A 99 -8.48 14.63 5.26
CA VAL A 99 -9.60 14.16 6.08
C VAL A 99 -9.47 14.59 7.54
N ASN A 100 -8.24 14.79 8.03
CA ASN A 100 -8.02 15.23 9.42
C ASN A 100 -8.57 16.64 9.68
N SER A 101 -8.88 17.42 8.65
CA SER A 101 -9.58 18.70 8.79
C SER A 101 -10.93 18.57 9.50
N LEU A 102 -11.57 17.39 9.51
CA LEU A 102 -12.82 17.10 10.25
C LEU A 102 -12.69 17.24 11.77
N SER A 103 -11.47 17.18 12.32
CA SER A 103 -11.19 17.37 13.76
C SER A 103 -11.27 18.84 14.22
N SER A 104 -11.17 19.80 13.29
CA SER A 104 -11.12 21.22 13.63
C SER A 104 -12.49 21.73 14.06
N LYS A 105 -12.56 22.36 15.23
CA LYS A 105 -13.81 22.88 15.81
C LYS A 105 -14.36 24.12 15.07
N ASP A 106 -13.55 24.80 14.26
CA ASP A 106 -13.82 26.18 13.82
C ASP A 106 -14.11 26.41 12.33
N SER A 107 -14.12 25.41 11.43
CA SER A 107 -14.32 25.72 10.01
C SER A 107 -15.81 25.79 9.66
N LYS A 108 -16.31 27.00 9.40
CA LYS A 108 -17.61 27.30 8.76
C LYS A 108 -17.77 26.68 7.36
N GLU A 109 -16.73 26.06 6.84
CA GLU A 109 -16.72 25.30 5.58
C GLU A 109 -15.60 24.27 5.66
N ASN A 110 -15.93 23.01 5.95
CA ASN A 110 -14.94 21.94 5.93
C ASN A 110 -14.66 21.55 4.47
N SER A 111 -13.39 21.49 4.05
CA SER A 111 -13.04 21.12 2.67
C SER A 111 -13.58 19.73 2.26
N ILE A 112 -13.76 18.81 3.20
CA ILE A 112 -14.43 17.53 2.97
C ILE A 112 -15.94 17.73 2.74
N GLU A 113 -16.59 18.61 3.48
CA GLU A 113 -18.01 18.94 3.27
C GLU A 113 -18.25 19.55 1.89
N LYS A 114 -17.36 20.45 1.45
CA LYS A 114 -17.37 20.97 0.08
C LYS A 114 -17.25 19.86 -0.95
N LEU A 115 -16.32 18.93 -0.74
CA LEU A 115 -16.13 17.80 -1.64
C LEU A 115 -17.37 16.89 -1.73
N PHE A 116 -18.06 16.65 -0.62
CA PHE A 116 -19.34 15.93 -0.64
C PHE A 116 -20.40 16.68 -1.45
N ASN A 117 -20.52 17.99 -1.24
CA ASN A 117 -21.50 18.82 -1.95
C ASN A 117 -21.21 18.92 -3.45
N GLU A 118 -19.95 19.08 -3.85
CA GLU A 118 -19.52 19.18 -5.25
C GLU A 118 -19.84 17.90 -6.05
N TYR A 119 -19.76 16.74 -5.41
CA TYR A 119 -20.03 15.44 -6.03
C TYR A 119 -21.44 14.91 -5.73
N ASN A 120 -22.30 15.74 -5.12
CA ASN A 120 -23.67 15.38 -4.73
C ASN A 120 -23.76 14.11 -3.84
N ILE A 121 -22.74 13.86 -3.03
CA ILE A 121 -22.70 12.71 -2.14
C ILE A 121 -23.53 13.01 -0.90
N SER A 122 -24.54 12.18 -0.68
CA SER A 122 -25.43 12.31 0.48
C SER A 122 -24.74 11.94 1.80
N SER A 123 -25.38 12.23 2.93
CA SER A 123 -24.99 11.68 4.23
C SER A 123 -23.62 12.12 4.79
N PHE A 124 -23.13 13.31 4.43
CA PHE A 124 -21.90 13.89 4.99
C PHE A 124 -21.84 13.84 6.54
N TYR A 125 -22.95 14.11 7.23
CA TYR A 125 -22.99 14.05 8.69
C TYR A 125 -22.72 12.65 9.23
N SER A 126 -23.19 11.60 8.55
CA SER A 126 -22.88 10.21 8.90
C SER A 126 -21.39 9.93 8.74
N PHE A 127 -20.76 10.40 7.65
CA PHE A 127 -19.31 10.30 7.46
C PHE A 127 -18.53 11.00 8.59
N LYS A 128 -18.94 12.22 8.94
CA LYS A 128 -18.34 13.00 10.03
C LYS A 128 -18.49 12.32 11.38
N ASP A 129 -19.63 11.69 11.66
CA ASP A 129 -19.87 10.97 12.90
C ASP A 129 -19.03 9.69 12.98
N ILE A 130 -18.93 8.93 11.89
CA ILE A 130 -18.01 7.79 11.80
C ILE A 130 -16.58 8.23 12.08
N TYR A 131 -16.13 9.31 11.42
CA TYR A 131 -14.81 9.89 11.66
C TYR A 131 -14.61 10.24 13.14
N ARG A 132 -15.56 10.93 13.77
CA ARG A 132 -15.48 11.35 15.18
C ARG A 132 -15.46 10.18 16.16
N VAL A 133 -16.23 9.13 15.91
CA VAL A 133 -16.21 7.92 16.73
C VAL A 133 -14.82 7.29 16.69
N GLN A 134 -14.22 7.21 15.49
CA GLN A 134 -12.87 6.70 15.33
C GLN A 134 -11.83 7.62 15.96
N GLU A 135 -11.95 8.94 15.77
CA GLU A 135 -11.09 9.92 16.40
C GLU A 135 -11.09 9.76 17.93
N ASN A 136 -12.25 9.68 18.56
CA ASN A 136 -12.37 9.53 20.01
C ASN A 136 -11.79 8.22 20.55
N GLN A 137 -11.82 7.13 19.77
CA GLN A 137 -11.27 5.83 20.17
C GLN A 137 -9.74 5.80 20.16
N TYR A 138 -9.11 6.61 19.29
CA TYR A 138 -7.70 6.48 18.96
C TYR A 138 -6.91 7.79 19.13
N LYS A 139 -7.50 8.82 19.73
CA LYS A 139 -6.84 10.12 19.92
C LYS A 139 -5.65 9.99 20.85
N GLU A 140 -4.46 9.85 20.27
CA GLU A 140 -3.21 10.19 20.93
C GLU A 140 -3.06 11.72 20.96
N LYS A 141 -2.10 12.24 21.75
CA LYS A 141 -1.86 13.69 21.95
C LYS A 141 -1.56 14.50 20.68
N ASP A 142 -1.50 13.87 19.51
CA ASP A 142 -1.23 14.50 18.22
C ASP A 142 -2.55 14.87 17.51
N ASN A 143 -2.59 16.04 16.87
CA ASN A 143 -3.79 16.59 16.24
C ASN A 143 -4.21 15.86 14.94
N ARG A 144 -3.47 14.82 14.52
CA ARG A 144 -3.74 14.01 13.32
C ARG A 144 -4.06 12.57 13.70
N PHE A 145 -5.31 12.18 13.51
CA PHE A 145 -5.80 10.85 13.83
C PHE A 145 -5.56 9.86 12.68
N ILE A 146 -5.93 10.23 11.45
CA ILE A 146 -5.72 9.41 10.26
C ILE A 146 -4.30 9.66 9.75
N LYS A 147 -3.48 8.61 9.79
CA LYS A 147 -2.05 8.65 9.46
C LYS A 147 -1.69 7.80 8.24
N ASN A 148 -2.59 6.93 7.79
CA ASN A 148 -2.33 6.01 6.68
C ASN A 148 -3.59 5.72 5.86
N SER A 149 -3.37 5.15 4.66
CA SER A 149 -4.43 4.76 3.73
C SER A 149 -5.42 3.74 4.33
N LYS A 150 -4.94 2.76 5.11
CA LYS A 150 -5.79 1.71 5.69
C LYS A 150 -6.82 2.26 6.68
N GLN A 151 -6.44 3.25 7.48
CA GLN A 151 -7.36 3.93 8.39
C GLN A 151 -8.42 4.73 7.63
N LEU A 152 -8.02 5.40 6.54
CA LEU A 152 -8.95 6.11 5.67
C LEU A 152 -9.91 5.14 4.97
N ASP A 153 -9.38 4.05 4.39
CA ASP A 153 -10.17 2.98 3.76
C ASP A 153 -11.17 2.38 4.75
N PHE A 154 -10.77 2.16 6.00
CA PHE A 154 -11.69 1.67 7.04
C PHE A 154 -12.87 2.62 7.27
N ILE A 155 -12.64 3.93 7.32
CA ILE A 155 -13.71 4.93 7.48
C ILE A 155 -14.64 4.92 6.26
N ILE A 156 -14.08 4.88 5.05
CA ILE A 156 -14.85 4.83 3.81
C ILE A 156 -15.69 3.54 3.76
N ASP A 157 -15.11 2.38 4.04
CA ASP A 157 -15.80 1.09 4.05
C ASP A 157 -16.92 1.06 5.11
N LYS A 158 -16.68 1.67 6.27
CA LYS A 158 -17.70 1.80 7.31
C LYS A 158 -18.83 2.73 6.89
N PHE A 159 -18.51 3.85 6.25
CA PHE A 159 -19.53 4.73 5.67
C PHE A 159 -20.41 3.99 4.68
N ILE A 160 -19.82 3.26 3.73
CA ILE A 160 -20.56 2.49 2.71
C ILE A 160 -21.51 1.49 3.38
N LYS A 161 -21.06 0.81 4.44
CA LYS A 161 -21.89 -0.14 5.19
C LYS A 161 -23.02 0.53 5.96
N ASP A 162 -22.74 1.65 6.62
CA ASP A 162 -23.71 2.34 7.48
C ASP A 162 -24.76 3.10 6.66
N THR A 163 -24.42 3.61 5.48
CA THR A 163 -25.33 4.37 4.60
C THR A 163 -25.93 3.54 3.47
N TYR A 164 -25.44 2.32 3.22
CA TYR A 164 -25.78 1.48 2.07
C TYR A 164 -25.55 2.18 0.72
N SER A 165 -24.58 3.09 0.66
CA SER A 165 -24.25 3.88 -0.54
C SER A 165 -22.76 3.79 -0.86
N ASP A 166 -22.42 3.56 -2.13
CA ASP A 166 -21.06 3.54 -2.65
C ASP A 166 -20.64 4.86 -3.33
N GLU A 167 -21.48 5.89 -3.31
CA GLU A 167 -21.23 7.23 -3.90
C GLU A 167 -19.91 7.85 -3.42
N ILE A 168 -19.49 7.57 -2.18
CA ILE A 168 -18.21 8.07 -1.64
C ILE A 168 -16.98 7.56 -2.41
N LEU A 169 -17.11 6.46 -3.16
CA LEU A 169 -16.02 5.93 -3.98
C LEU A 169 -15.62 6.90 -5.09
N ASP A 170 -16.55 7.76 -5.55
CA ASP A 170 -16.28 8.77 -6.59
C ASP A 170 -15.28 9.83 -6.12
N ILE A 171 -15.25 10.11 -4.81
CA ILE A 171 -14.31 11.06 -4.20
C ILE A 171 -13.18 10.37 -3.42
N LYS A 172 -13.14 9.03 -3.38
CA LYS A 172 -12.12 8.29 -2.60
C LYS A 172 -10.69 8.73 -2.94
N ASN A 173 -10.39 8.89 -4.22
CA ASN A 173 -9.06 9.30 -4.68
C ASN A 173 -8.77 10.80 -4.45
N LYS A 174 -9.78 11.58 -4.06
CA LYS A 174 -9.67 13.02 -3.72
C LYS A 174 -9.57 13.26 -2.22
N ILE A 175 -9.76 12.23 -1.41
CA ILE A 175 -9.58 12.28 0.05
C ILE A 175 -8.20 11.71 0.40
N GLY A 176 -7.46 12.47 1.20
CA GLY A 176 -6.14 12.09 1.70
C GLY A 176 -6.04 12.33 3.20
N PHE A 177 -4.84 12.20 3.74
CA PHE A 177 -4.57 12.34 5.18
C PHE A 177 -3.32 13.19 5.48
N ILE A 178 -2.65 13.68 4.44
CA ILE A 178 -1.55 14.64 4.56
C ILE A 178 -2.06 16.04 4.25
N ASN A 179 -1.86 16.94 5.22
CA ASN A 179 -2.12 18.36 5.03
C ASN A 179 -1.10 18.96 4.04
N LYS A 180 -1.60 19.59 2.98
CA LYS A 180 -0.82 20.46 2.11
C LYS A 180 -0.48 21.73 2.90
N SER A 181 0.69 21.77 3.54
CA SER A 181 1.23 23.08 3.95
C SER A 181 1.37 23.94 2.70
N ALA A 182 1.02 25.23 2.78
CA ALA A 182 0.86 26.15 1.64
C ALA A 182 2.06 26.29 0.66
N ASN A 183 3.19 25.65 0.94
CA ASN A 183 4.43 25.71 0.14
C ASN A 183 5.00 24.34 -0.28
N SER A 184 4.28 23.24 -0.07
CA SER A 184 4.74 21.88 -0.44
C SER A 184 3.84 21.27 -1.50
N ASP A 185 4.20 21.41 -2.77
CA ASP A 185 3.74 20.47 -3.79
C ASP A 185 4.18 19.06 -3.39
N LEU A 186 3.23 18.15 -3.47
CA LEU A 186 3.39 16.75 -3.11
C LEU A 186 3.09 15.90 -4.34
N TYR A 187 3.78 14.77 -4.45
CA TYR A 187 3.64 13.81 -5.54
C TYR A 187 3.34 12.43 -4.98
N GLU A 188 2.44 11.72 -5.63
CA GLU A 188 2.18 10.30 -5.40
C GLU A 188 3.04 9.48 -6.34
N LEU A 189 3.88 8.61 -5.79
CA LEU A 189 4.66 7.64 -6.55
C LEU A 189 4.18 6.23 -6.23
N PHE A 190 3.57 5.59 -7.21
CA PHE A 190 3.21 4.18 -7.17
C PHE A 190 4.28 3.37 -7.91
N ILE A 191 4.82 2.36 -7.24
CA ILE A 191 5.78 1.43 -7.82
C ILE A 191 5.19 0.03 -7.73
N LYS A 192 5.02 -0.61 -8.89
CA LYS A 192 4.59 -2.00 -9.00
C LYS A 192 5.75 -2.82 -9.54
N ILE A 193 6.16 -3.86 -8.83
CA ILE A 193 7.21 -4.79 -9.25
C ILE A 193 6.60 -6.17 -9.41
N ASN A 194 6.82 -6.79 -10.57
CA ASN A 194 6.55 -8.19 -10.82
C ASN A 194 7.88 -8.92 -10.94
N HIS A 195 8.15 -9.86 -10.03
CA HIS A 195 9.38 -10.65 -10.03
C HIS A 195 9.04 -12.11 -9.77
N LEU A 196 9.34 -12.99 -10.74
CA LEU A 196 9.10 -14.44 -10.63
C LEU A 196 7.65 -14.79 -10.22
N ASN A 197 6.67 -14.04 -10.75
CA ASN A 197 5.23 -14.13 -10.43
C ASN A 197 4.83 -13.69 -9.00
N GLU A 198 5.75 -13.15 -8.22
CA GLU A 198 5.44 -12.42 -6.98
C GLU A 198 5.20 -10.95 -7.30
N LEU A 199 4.16 -10.37 -6.69
CA LEU A 199 3.80 -8.97 -6.90
C LEU A 199 4.11 -8.14 -5.65
N PHE A 200 4.93 -7.12 -5.84
CA PHE A 200 5.16 -6.09 -4.84
C PHE A 200 4.58 -4.75 -5.29
N LYS A 201 3.92 -4.07 -4.36
CA LYS A 201 3.44 -2.70 -4.56
C LYS A 201 3.97 -1.82 -3.46
N ALA A 202 4.45 -0.65 -3.85
CA ALA A 202 4.80 0.42 -2.94
C ALA A 202 4.12 1.70 -3.36
N TYR A 203 3.73 2.49 -2.37
CA TYR A 203 3.15 3.81 -2.54
C TYR A 203 3.92 4.78 -1.65
N TYR A 204 4.37 5.86 -2.27
CA TYR A 204 5.08 6.94 -1.62
C TYR A 204 4.34 8.24 -1.83
N ILE A 205 4.38 9.11 -0.83
CA ILE A 205 4.11 10.54 -1.01
C ILE A 205 5.44 11.25 -0.86
N LEU A 206 5.85 11.96 -1.91
CA LEU A 206 7.10 12.69 -2.01
C LEU A 206 6.82 14.18 -1.96
N ASP A 207 7.68 14.95 -1.30
CA ASP A 207 7.68 16.41 -1.45
C ASP A 207 8.44 16.85 -2.71
N LYS A 208 8.31 18.14 -3.04
CA LYS A 208 9.04 18.77 -4.15
C LYS A 208 10.57 18.69 -4.06
N GLU A 209 11.15 18.40 -2.89
CA GLU A 209 12.58 18.17 -2.73
C GLU A 209 12.95 16.69 -2.89
N GLY A 210 11.98 15.85 -3.25
CA GLY A 210 12.13 14.40 -3.36
C GLY A 210 12.16 13.68 -2.01
N LYS A 211 11.84 14.33 -0.90
CA LYS A 211 11.83 13.68 0.42
C LYS A 211 10.56 12.88 0.59
N VAL A 212 10.68 11.72 1.25
CA VAL A 212 9.54 10.85 1.55
C VAL A 212 8.75 11.43 2.71
N ALA A 213 7.53 11.89 2.44
CA ALA A 213 6.56 12.31 3.44
C ALA A 213 5.76 11.12 3.99
N TYR A 214 5.54 10.10 3.17
CA TYR A 214 4.84 8.87 3.55
C TYR A 214 5.27 7.69 2.67
N PHE A 215 5.23 6.49 3.26
CA PHE A 215 5.53 5.24 2.57
C PHE A 215 4.66 4.12 3.10
N GLU A 216 4.12 3.33 2.18
CA GLU A 216 3.53 2.03 2.46
C GLU A 216 3.92 1.02 1.40
N SER A 217 3.91 -0.25 1.79
CA SER A 217 4.14 -1.35 0.86
C SER A 217 3.29 -2.56 1.17
N SER A 218 3.13 -3.41 0.16
CA SER A 218 2.43 -4.68 0.27
C SER A 218 3.02 -5.71 -0.69
N PHE A 219 3.12 -6.94 -0.20
CA PHE A 219 3.33 -8.13 -1.02
C PHE A 219 1.98 -8.77 -1.29
N LYS A 220 1.77 -9.24 -2.52
CA LYS A 220 0.65 -10.09 -2.90
C LYS A 220 1.16 -11.44 -3.38
#